data_AF-A3QHH5-F1
#
_entry.id   AF-A3QHH5-F1
#
_cell.length_a   1.000
_cell.length_b   1.000
_cell.length_c   1.000
_cell.angle_alpha   90.00
_cell.angle_beta   90.00
_cell.angle_gamma   90.00
#
_symmetry.space_group_name_H-M   'P 1'
#
loop_
_entity.id
_entity.type
_entity.pdbx_description
1 polymer ?
#
loop_
_entity_poly.entity_id
_entity_poly.type
_entity_poly.pdbx_seq_one_letter_code
_entity_poly.pdbx_strand_id
1 'polypeptide(L)'
;MTSRSNASKARHAESLIKIGESIHNAIILTVFVAPMIFLSKQVIEGKVGGISGLLTLILENQWPLLLLFLLMLPSTYLGVKFKHWGFDILDELESASGKKEDNHKMPELS
;
A
#
# COMPACT_ATOMS: atom_id res chain seq x y z
N MET A 1 30.89 12.34 5.79
CA MET A 1 30.27 11.08 6.26
C MET A 1 28.73 11.10 6.30
N THR A 2 28.08 12.26 6.45
CA THR A 2 26.62 12.39 6.58
C THR A 2 25.82 12.12 5.28
N SER A 3 26.32 12.46 4.09
CA SER A 3 25.58 12.23 2.84
C SER A 3 25.36 10.74 2.52
N ARG A 4 26.33 9.89 2.87
CA ARG A 4 26.25 8.43 2.67
C ARG A 4 25.21 7.78 3.60
N SER A 5 25.03 8.32 4.80
CA SER A 5 23.98 7.91 5.75
C SER A 5 22.60 8.37 5.29
N ASN A 6 22.47 9.60 4.79
CA ASN A 6 21.20 10.13 4.28
C ASN A 6 20.71 9.37 3.03
N ALA A 7 21.60 9.01 2.11
CA ALA A 7 21.25 8.20 0.94
C ALA A 7 20.75 6.80 1.33
N SER A 8 21.31 6.20 2.39
CA SER A 8 20.85 4.91 2.91
C SER A 8 19.46 5.00 3.52
N LYS A 9 19.17 6.09 4.26
CA LYS A 9 17.84 6.34 4.86
C LYS A 9 16.77 6.62 3.80
N ALA A 10 17.09 7.39 2.76
CA ALA A 10 16.18 7.64 1.64
C ALA A 10 15.79 6.34 0.91
N ARG A 11 16.77 5.47 0.62
CA ARG A 11 16.50 4.14 0.03
C ARG A 11 15.65 3.24 0.93
N HIS A 12 15.86 3.32 2.24
CA HIS A 12 15.05 2.57 3.19
C HIS A 12 13.60 3.07 3.23
N ALA A 13 13.40 4.39 3.20
CA ALA A 13 12.10 5.02 3.13
C ALA A 13 11.34 4.64 1.84
N GLU A 14 11.99 4.74 0.68
CA GLU A 14 11.41 4.27 -0.59
C GLU A 14 11.05 2.77 -0.56
N SER A 15 11.87 1.95 0.10
CA SER A 15 11.57 0.53 0.28
C SER A 15 10.31 0.32 1.13
N LEU A 16 10.12 1.09 2.21
CA LEU A 16 8.93 0.99 3.06
C LEU A 16 7.66 1.38 2.30
N ILE A 17 7.73 2.44 1.48
CA ILE A 17 6.63 2.87 0.61
C ILE A 17 6.26 1.77 -0.38
N LYS A 18 7.26 1.19 -1.07
CA LYS A 18 7.04 0.09 -2.03
C LYS A 18 6.44 -1.16 -1.39
N ILE A 19 6.83 -1.48 -0.16
CA ILE A 19 6.22 -2.59 0.59
C ILE A 19 4.74 -2.29 0.86
N GLY A 20 4.42 -1.08 1.31
CA GLY A 20 3.02 -0.66 1.52
C GLY A 20 2.19 -0.66 0.23
N GLU A 21 2.77 -0.27 -0.91
CA GLU A 21 2.13 -0.37 -2.23
C GLU A 21 1.89 -1.81 -2.66
N SER A 22 2.88 -2.69 -2.48
CA SER A 22 2.75 -4.10 -2.80
C SER A 22 1.65 -4.78 -1.97
N ILE A 23 1.57 -4.45 -0.68
CA ILE A 23 0.51 -4.95 0.21
C ILE A 23 -0.86 -4.50 -0.31
N HIS A 24 -1.04 -3.21 -0.64
CA HIS A 24 -2.30 -2.73 -1.22
C HIS A 24 -2.63 -3.39 -2.57
N ASN A 25 -1.66 -3.55 -3.46
CA ASN A 25 -1.88 -4.22 -4.75
C ASN A 25 -2.27 -5.68 -4.57
N ALA A 26 -1.63 -6.41 -3.66
CA ALA A 26 -1.97 -7.79 -3.36
C ALA A 26 -3.40 -7.92 -2.80
N ILE A 27 -3.79 -7.00 -1.91
CA ILE A 27 -5.15 -6.89 -1.36
C ILE A 27 -6.16 -6.63 -2.48
N ILE A 28 -5.90 -5.70 -3.42
CA ILE A 28 -6.79 -5.40 -4.55
C ILE A 28 -6.92 -6.61 -5.50
N LEU A 29 -5.80 -7.24 -5.85
CA LEU A 29 -5.76 -8.41 -6.72
C LEU A 29 -6.54 -9.59 -6.14
N THR A 30 -6.32 -9.89 -4.86
CA THR A 30 -6.99 -11.01 -4.18
C THR A 30 -8.45 -10.69 -3.85
N VAL A 31 -8.71 -9.42 -3.57
CA VAL A 31 -9.98 -8.73 -3.32
C VAL A 31 -11.03 -8.83 -4.40
N PHE A 32 -10.65 -8.17 -5.48
CA PHE A 32 -11.55 -7.75 -6.52
C PHE A 32 -11.27 -8.55 -7.78
N VAL A 33 -9.99 -8.64 -8.17
CA VAL A 33 -9.61 -9.22 -9.45
C VAL A 33 -9.82 -10.73 -9.46
N ALA A 34 -9.29 -11.47 -8.49
CA ALA A 34 -9.41 -12.92 -8.45
C ALA A 34 -10.86 -13.40 -8.32
N PRO A 35 -11.72 -12.81 -7.46
CA PRO A 35 -13.13 -13.18 -7.41
C PRO A 35 -13.89 -12.82 -8.68
N MET A 36 -13.62 -11.67 -9.31
CA MET A 36 -14.23 -11.32 -10.60
C MET A 36 -13.82 -12.29 -11.72
N ILE A 37 -12.56 -12.73 -11.76
CA ILE A 37 -12.09 -13.75 -12.70
C ILE A 37 -12.79 -15.09 -12.43
N PHE A 38 -12.92 -15.48 -11.17
CA PHE A 38 -13.63 -16.71 -10.81
C PHE A 38 -15.11 -16.65 -11.22
N LEU A 39 -15.80 -15.56 -10.90
CA LEU A 39 -17.21 -15.37 -11.22
C LEU A 39 -17.45 -15.31 -12.74
N SER A 40 -16.61 -14.59 -13.48
CA SER A 40 -16.69 -14.54 -14.95
C SER A 40 -16.51 -15.93 -15.58
N LYS A 41 -15.59 -16.75 -15.07
CA LYS A 41 -15.44 -18.16 -15.50
C LYS A 41 -16.72 -18.95 -15.27
N GLN A 42 -17.34 -18.82 -14.10
CA GLN A 42 -18.57 -19.55 -13.76
C GLN A 42 -19.77 -19.14 -14.63
N VAL A 43 -19.82 -17.87 -15.06
CA VAL A 43 -20.80 -17.37 -16.03
C VAL A 43 -20.54 -17.93 -17.44
N ILE A 44 -19.30 -17.91 -17.91
CA ILE A 44 -18.92 -18.44 -19.24
C ILE A 44 -19.19 -19.95 -19.34
N GLU A 45 -18.93 -20.69 -18.27
CA GLU A 45 -19.20 -22.14 -18.20
C GLU A 45 -20.69 -22.48 -18.05
N GLY A 46 -21.58 -21.48 -17.98
CA GLY A 46 -23.04 -21.69 -17.86
C GLY A 46 -23.49 -22.28 -16.53
N LYS A 47 -22.60 -22.33 -15.53
CA LYS A 47 -22.86 -22.92 -14.21
C LYS A 47 -23.75 -22.04 -13.33
N VAL A 48 -23.91 -20.77 -13.71
CA VAL A 48 -24.68 -19.78 -12.94
C VAL A 48 -25.72 -19.16 -13.87
N GLY A 49 -27.00 -19.47 -13.63
CA GLY A 49 -28.15 -19.03 -14.43
C GLY A 49 -28.53 -17.56 -14.20
N GLY A 50 -27.57 -16.64 -14.36
CA GLY A 50 -27.77 -15.19 -14.19
C GLY A 50 -27.51 -14.67 -12.77
N ILE A 51 -27.90 -13.41 -12.54
CA ILE A 51 -27.57 -12.63 -11.33
C ILE A 51 -28.09 -13.32 -10.05
N SER A 52 -29.24 -13.98 -10.12
CA SER A 52 -29.83 -14.71 -9.00
C SER A 52 -28.93 -15.82 -8.47
N GLY A 53 -28.39 -16.67 -9.36
CA GLY A 53 -27.48 -17.76 -8.95
C GLY A 53 -26.16 -17.24 -8.40
N LEU A 54 -25.72 -16.08 -8.91
CA LEU A 54 -24.50 -15.41 -8.46
C LEU A 54 -24.68 -14.87 -7.03
N LEU A 55 -25.84 -14.29 -6.73
CA LEU A 55 -26.21 -13.83 -5.39
C LEU A 55 -26.30 -14.99 -4.39
N THR A 56 -26.93 -16.10 -4.78
CA THR A 56 -27.01 -17.31 -3.94
C THR A 56 -25.62 -17.85 -3.62
N LEU A 57 -24.73 -17.92 -4.62
CA LEU A 57 -23.37 -18.41 -4.44
C LEU A 57 -22.54 -17.51 -3.50
N ILE A 58 -22.75 -16.19 -3.54
CA ILE A 58 -22.14 -15.23 -2.60
C ILE A 58 -22.68 -15.43 -1.18
N LEU A 59 -23.99 -15.58 -1.03
CA LEU A 59 -24.64 -15.76 0.27
C LEU A 59 -24.27 -17.10 0.93
N GLU A 60 -24.16 -18.17 0.14
CA GLU A 60 -23.71 -19.48 0.62
C GLU A 60 -22.24 -19.46 1.07
N ASN A 61 -21.41 -18.65 0.42
CA ASN A 61 -19.98 -18.52 0.73
C ASN A 61 -19.65 -17.27 1.56
N GLN A 62 -20.64 -16.69 2.24
CA GLN A 62 -20.47 -15.43 2.98
C GLN A 62 -19.45 -15.51 4.12
N TRP A 63 -19.29 -16.68 4.74
CA TRP A 63 -18.36 -16.87 5.87
C TRP A 63 -16.88 -16.76 5.47
N PRO A 64 -16.40 -17.50 4.44
CA PRO A 64 -15.08 -17.27 3.87
C PRO A 64 -14.84 -15.83 3.39
N LEU A 65 -15.84 -15.21 2.76
CA LEU A 65 -15.76 -13.82 2.28
C LEU A 65 -15.61 -12.84 3.45
N LEU A 66 -16.36 -13.04 4.53
CA LEU A 66 -16.26 -12.24 5.76
C LEU A 66 -14.88 -12.39 6.41
N LEU A 67 -14.33 -13.62 6.46
CA LEU A 67 -12.99 -13.87 7.00
C LEU A 67 -11.92 -13.16 6.16
N LEU A 68 -12.01 -13.22 4.83
CA LEU A 68 -11.15 -12.47 3.91
C LEU A 68 -11.23 -10.97 4.17
N PHE A 69 -12.44 -10.44 4.34
CA PHE A 69 -12.64 -9.02 4.65
C PHE A 69 -12.01 -8.62 5.99
N LEU A 70 -12.16 -9.45 7.02
CA LEU A 70 -11.53 -9.23 8.33
C LEU A 70 -10.01 -9.27 8.27
N LEU A 71 -9.42 -10.12 7.42
CA LEU A 71 -7.97 -10.19 7.22
C LEU A 71 -7.43 -9.01 6.38
N MET A 72 -8.26 -8.41 5.51
CA MET A 72 -7.85 -7.23 4.75
C MET A 72 -7.69 -5.99 5.63
N LEU A 73 -8.50 -5.82 6.67
CA LEU A 73 -8.41 -4.66 7.57
C LEU A 73 -7.00 -4.48 8.17
N PRO A 74 -6.40 -5.48 8.85
CA PRO A 74 -5.06 -5.35 9.38
C PRO A 74 -4.01 -5.23 8.27
N SER A 75 -4.15 -5.93 7.14
CA SER A 75 -3.20 -5.81 6.02
C SER A 75 -3.23 -4.42 5.38
N THR A 76 -4.40 -3.82 5.23
CA THR A 76 -4.56 -2.44 4.72
C THR A 76 -3.98 -1.44 5.72
N TYR A 77 -4.28 -1.61 7.01
CA TYR A 77 -3.69 -0.79 8.06
C TYR A 77 -2.16 -0.85 8.05
N LEU A 78 -1.57 -2.05 7.93
CA LEU A 78 -0.13 -2.22 7.79
C LEU A 78 0.41 -1.52 6.54
N GLY A 79 -0.24 -1.70 5.39
CA GLY A 79 0.13 -1.04 4.14
C GLY A 79 0.17 0.49 4.26
N VAL A 80 -0.87 1.09 4.84
CA VAL A 80 -0.94 2.53 5.13
C VAL A 80 0.16 2.96 6.09
N LYS A 81 0.41 2.20 7.16
CA LYS A 81 1.42 2.51 8.17
C LYS A 81 2.84 2.49 7.61
N PHE A 82 3.17 1.49 6.78
CA PHE A 82 4.46 1.41 6.10
C PHE A 82 4.70 2.60 5.16
N LYS A 83 3.66 3.06 4.46
CA LYS A 83 3.76 4.27 3.62
C LYS A 83 3.99 5.52 4.47
N HIS A 84 3.23 5.72 5.54
CA HIS A 84 3.41 6.88 6.43
C HIS A 84 4.82 6.92 6.99
N TRP A 85 5.33 5.80 7.53
CA TRP A 85 6.70 5.74 8.02
C TRP A 85 7.75 6.03 6.95
N GLY A 86 7.53 5.59 5.71
CA GLY A 86 8.40 5.95 4.61
C GLY A 86 8.37 7.45 4.28
N PHE A 87 7.19 8.06 4.24
CA PHE A 87 7.05 9.50 3.99
C PHE A 87 7.62 10.34 5.14
N ASP A 88 7.36 9.99 6.41
CA ASP A 88 7.91 10.69 7.58
C ASP A 88 9.45 10.73 7.52
N ILE A 89 10.10 9.63 7.13
CA ILE A 89 11.57 9.57 7.00
C ILE A 89 12.07 10.44 5.84
N LEU A 90 11.31 10.54 4.73
CA LEU A 90 11.66 11.41 3.61
C LEU A 90 11.53 12.88 3.99
N ASP A 91 10.45 13.25 4.67
CA ASP A 91 10.18 14.62 5.12
C ASP A 91 11.21 15.08 6.15
N GLU A 92 11.63 14.20 7.07
CA GLU A 92 12.72 14.46 8.02
C GLU A 92 14.06 14.71 7.31
N LEU A 93 14.35 13.95 6.23
CA LEU A 93 15.56 14.11 5.43
C LEU A 93 15.55 15.40 4.61
N GLU A 94 14.41 15.77 4.03
CA GLU A 94 14.22 17.01 3.27
C GLU A 94 14.37 18.23 4.19
N SER A 95 13.73 18.19 5.36
CA SER A 95 13.83 19.23 6.39
C SER A 95 15.27 19.40 6.93
N ALA A 96 16.00 18.30 7.07
CA ALA A 96 17.42 18.31 7.48
C ALA A 96 18.36 18.81 6.37
N SER A 97 17.99 18.67 5.10
CA SER A 97 18.75 19.18 3.96
C SER A 97 18.54 20.70 3.80
N GLY A 98 17.30 21.19 3.91
CA GLY A 98 16.98 22.62 3.80
C GLY A 98 17.61 23.50 4.89
N LYS A 99 17.74 22.98 6.12
CA LYS A 99 18.42 23.70 7.24
C LYS A 99 19.93 23.91 7.03
N LYS A 100 20.55 23.25 6.06
CA LYS A 100 21.99 23.38 5.80
C LYS A 100 22.32 24.46 4.77
N GLU A 101 21.39 24.84 3.90
CA GLU A 101 21.64 25.90 2.90
C GLU A 101 21.57 27.32 3.49
N ASP A 102 20.76 27.54 4.53
CA ASP A 102 20.62 28.89 5.13
C ASP A 102 21.77 29.32 6.06
N ASN A 103 22.60 28.39 6.53
CA ASN A 103 23.71 28.73 7.45
C ASN A 103 25.01 29.17 6.75
N HIS A 104 25.01 29.39 5.43
CA HIS A 104 26.23 29.73 4.68
C HIS A 104 26.29 31.15 4.09
N LYS A 105 25.42 32.07 4.51
CA LYS A 105 25.56 33.50 4.21
C LYS A 105 25.37 34.38 5.45
N MET A 106 26.45 34.57 6.21
CA MET A 106 26.68 35.85 6.87
C MET A 106 28.03 36.38 6.39
N PRO A 107 28.07 37.43 5.55
CA PRO A 107 29.27 38.24 5.43
C PRO A 107 29.30 39.18 6.64
N GLU A 108 30.16 38.88 7.61
CA GLU A 108 30.64 39.92 8.51
C GLU A 108 31.58 40.81 7.70
N LEU A 109 31.09 41.98 7.31
CA LEU A 109 31.90 43.10 6.86
C LEU A 109 31.99 44.08 8.03
N SER A 110 33.14 44.08 8.69
CA SER A 110 33.60 45.15 9.58
C SER A 110 34.83 45.80 8.96
#